data_AF-A0A953MN20-F1
#
_entry.id   AF-A0A953MN20-F1
#
_cell.length_a   1.000
_cell.length_b   1.000
_cell.length_c   1.000
_cell.angle_alpha   90.00
_cell.angle_beta   90.00
_cell.angle_gamma   90.00
#
_symmetry.space_group_name_H-M   'P 1'
#
loop_
_entity.id
_entity.type
_entity.pdbx_description
1 polymer ?
#
loop_
_entity_poly.entity_id
_entity_poly.type
_entity_poly.pdbx_seq_one_letter_code
_entity_poly.pdbx_strand_id
1 'polypeptide(L)'
;MKLLFLCCLIIILQFKIFSQVETVPTDRQIYPFLKSMQNQGVLINYDDIILPLSRSTIQAAFREIESNLFKLSLAEQQLFTKLKEKINDNQQTEIESDGETSSALDYFLSEHQKHLYSFSDTTFSFYIDPILESKFI
;
A
#
# COMPACT_ATOMS: atom_id res chain seq x y z
N MET A 1 -18.23 -33.98 -20.27
CA MET A 1 -18.44 -32.51 -20.21
C MET A 1 -18.19 -31.94 -18.81
N LYS A 2 -18.96 -32.34 -17.78
CA LYS A 2 -18.79 -31.83 -16.40
C LYS A 2 -17.39 -32.04 -15.79
N LEU A 3 -16.78 -33.21 -16.02
CA LEU A 3 -15.42 -33.52 -15.54
C LEU A 3 -14.33 -32.65 -16.20
N LEU A 4 -14.52 -32.34 -17.49
CA LEU A 4 -13.57 -31.56 -18.29
C LEU A 4 -13.62 -30.08 -17.88
N PHE A 5 -14.82 -29.57 -17.58
CA PHE A 5 -15.02 -28.26 -16.97
C PHE A 5 -14.33 -28.14 -15.60
N LEU A 6 -14.47 -29.17 -14.74
CA LEU A 6 -13.81 -29.19 -13.43
C LEU A 6 -12.28 -29.16 -13.56
N CYS A 7 -11.70 -29.93 -14.49
CA CYS A 7 -10.25 -29.89 -14.75
C CYS A 7 -9.79 -28.51 -15.23
N CYS A 8 -10.57 -27.87 -16.12
CA CYS A 8 -10.27 -26.53 -16.61
C CYS A 8 -10.27 -25.49 -15.47
N LEU A 9 -11.26 -25.56 -14.58
CA LEU A 9 -11.35 -24.68 -13.40
C LEU A 9 -10.14 -24.82 -12.48
N ILE A 10 -9.69 -26.06 -12.21
CA ILE A 10 -8.55 -26.33 -11.34
C ILE A 10 -7.24 -25.76 -11.93
N ILE A 11 -7.09 -25.78 -13.26
CA ILE A 11 -5.91 -25.21 -13.93
C ILE A 11 -5.86 -23.69 -13.79
N ILE A 12 -7.00 -23.00 -13.85
CA ILE A 12 -7.08 -21.53 -13.74
C ILE A 12 -6.72 -21.07 -12.31
N LEU A 13 -7.00 -21.88 -11.30
CA LEU A 13 -6.70 -21.56 -9.89
C LEU A 13 -5.20 -21.66 -9.52
N GLN A 14 -4.36 -22.22 -10.39
CA GLN A 14 -2.91 -22.38 -10.14
C GLN A 14 -2.09 -21.13 -10.49
N PHE A 15 -2.69 -20.14 -11.15
CA PHE A 15 -1.97 -18.91 -11.51
C PHE A 15 -1.73 -18.07 -10.26
N LYS A 16 -0.44 -17.89 -9.91
CA LYS A 16 -0.03 -16.90 -8.91
C LYS A 16 -0.38 -15.51 -9.45
N ILE A 17 -1.35 -14.87 -8.82
CA ILE A 17 -1.71 -13.48 -9.10
C ILE A 17 -0.56 -12.62 -8.58
N PHE A 18 0.19 -12.00 -9.50
CA PHE A 18 1.15 -10.97 -9.12
C PHE A 18 0.38 -9.69 -8.83
N SER A 19 0.42 -9.22 -7.59
CA SER A 19 -0.15 -7.93 -7.23
C SER A 19 0.67 -6.81 -7.88
N GLN A 20 -0.01 -5.77 -8.37
CA GLN A 20 0.65 -4.61 -8.97
C GLN A 20 1.48 -3.88 -7.89
N VAL A 21 2.71 -3.50 -8.26
CA VAL A 21 3.57 -2.74 -7.35
C VAL A 21 3.05 -1.31 -7.26
N GLU A 22 2.56 -0.94 -6.08
CA GLU A 22 2.08 0.41 -5.83
C GLU A 22 3.26 1.40 -5.77
N THR A 23 3.24 2.37 -6.67
CA THR A 23 4.24 3.45 -6.73
C THR A 23 3.72 4.70 -6.03
N VAL A 24 4.61 5.42 -5.36
CA VAL A 24 4.25 6.68 -4.68
C VAL A 24 4.53 7.85 -5.63
N PRO A 25 3.55 8.72 -5.93
CA PRO A 25 3.75 9.83 -6.86
C PRO A 25 4.83 10.81 -6.37
N THR A 26 5.64 11.30 -7.32
CA THR A 26 6.86 12.12 -7.10
C THR A 26 6.58 13.49 -6.47
N ASP A 27 5.34 13.96 -6.50
CA ASP A 27 4.89 15.26 -5.97
C ASP A 27 4.83 15.33 -4.42
N ARG A 28 5.20 14.25 -3.73
CA ARG A 28 5.18 14.21 -2.25
C ARG A 28 6.49 14.72 -1.66
N GLN A 29 6.39 15.44 -0.53
CA GLN A 29 7.52 15.90 0.31
C GLN A 29 8.48 14.78 0.78
N ILE A 30 8.13 13.52 0.55
CA ILE A 30 8.93 12.34 0.84
C ILE A 30 10.25 12.35 0.06
N TYR A 31 10.23 12.69 -1.24
CA TYR A 31 11.43 12.60 -2.07
C TYR A 31 12.49 13.66 -1.73
N PRO A 32 12.14 14.96 -1.54
CA PRO A 32 13.08 15.94 -1.02
C PRO A 32 13.68 15.54 0.34
N PHE A 33 12.86 14.95 1.22
CA PHE A 33 13.33 14.47 2.52
C PHE A 33 14.33 13.31 2.37
N LEU A 34 14.00 12.25 1.60
CA LEU A 34 14.92 11.13 1.35
C LEU A 34 16.24 11.60 0.72
N LYS A 35 16.19 12.55 -0.21
CA LYS A 35 17.38 13.15 -0.80
C LYS A 35 18.24 13.92 0.22
N SER A 36 17.62 14.64 1.14
CA SER A 36 18.35 15.30 2.23
C SER A 36 19.04 14.29 3.16
N MET A 37 18.37 13.18 3.49
CA MET A 37 18.93 12.10 4.31
C MET A 37 20.08 11.37 3.61
N GLN A 38 20.02 11.21 2.28
CA GLN A 38 21.13 10.69 1.49
C GLN A 38 22.34 11.65 1.53
N ASN A 39 22.11 12.95 1.31
CA ASN A 39 23.17 13.96 1.33
C ASN A 39 23.87 14.06 2.71
N GLN A 40 23.14 13.76 3.80
CA GLN A 40 23.67 13.71 5.16
C GLN A 40 24.38 12.39 5.49
N GLY A 41 24.39 11.41 4.59
CA GLY A 41 24.98 10.09 4.82
C GLY A 41 24.20 9.23 5.82
N VAL A 42 22.93 9.56 6.07
CA VAL A 42 22.01 8.74 6.86
C VAL A 42 21.50 7.57 6.02
N LEU A 43 21.26 7.83 4.73
CA LEU A 43 20.71 6.87 3.77
C LEU A 43 21.78 6.56 2.71
N ILE A 44 22.30 5.33 2.69
CA ILE A 44 23.46 4.97 1.87
C ILE A 44 23.01 4.34 0.55
N ASN A 45 21.95 3.53 0.58
CA ASN A 45 21.49 2.72 -0.55
C ASN A 45 20.30 3.33 -1.31
N TYR A 46 20.21 4.66 -1.37
CA TYR A 46 19.14 5.36 -2.07
C TYR A 46 19.61 5.83 -3.45
N ASP A 47 18.83 5.48 -4.47
CA ASP A 47 19.04 5.90 -5.85
C ASP A 47 17.93 6.87 -6.24
N ASP A 48 18.29 8.12 -6.55
CA ASP A 48 17.36 9.19 -6.93
C ASP A 48 17.07 9.22 -8.45
N ILE A 49 17.68 8.31 -9.22
CA ILE A 49 17.47 8.17 -10.66
C ILE A 49 16.18 7.36 -10.95
N ILE A 50 15.77 6.50 -10.02
CA ILE A 50 14.64 5.58 -10.18
C ILE A 50 13.40 6.16 -9.48
N LEU A 51 12.76 7.15 -10.10
CA LEU A 51 11.50 7.74 -9.64
C LEU A 51 10.35 7.42 -10.62
N PRO A 52 9.12 7.17 -10.15
CA PRO A 52 8.67 7.08 -8.76
C PRO A 52 9.09 5.77 -8.06
N LEU A 53 9.34 5.84 -6.75
CA LEU A 53 9.68 4.66 -5.95
C LEU A 53 8.44 3.87 -5.55
N SER A 54 8.62 2.55 -5.44
CA SER A 54 7.62 1.69 -4.84
C SER A 54 7.47 1.99 -3.34
N ARG A 55 6.27 1.78 -2.79
CA ARG A 55 6.03 1.92 -1.35
C ARG A 55 6.97 1.07 -0.50
N SER A 56 7.25 -0.16 -0.94
CA SER A 56 8.16 -1.07 -0.21
C SER A 56 9.59 -0.52 -0.18
N THR A 57 10.05 0.13 -1.27
CA THR A 57 11.34 0.81 -1.29
C THR A 57 11.39 1.99 -0.32
N ILE A 58 10.32 2.80 -0.25
CA ILE A 58 10.24 3.91 0.71
C ILE A 58 10.22 3.40 2.16
N GLN A 59 9.51 2.31 2.44
CA GLN A 59 9.51 1.69 3.77
C GLN A 59 10.90 1.15 4.14
N ALA A 60 11.63 0.56 3.20
CA ALA A 60 13.00 0.12 3.43
C ALA A 60 13.91 1.31 3.78
N ALA A 61 13.80 2.42 3.04
CA ALA A 61 14.53 3.65 3.34
C ALA A 61 14.16 4.24 4.71
N PHE A 62 12.87 4.21 5.08
CA PHE A 62 12.42 4.68 6.40
C PHE A 62 12.96 3.81 7.53
N ARG A 63 13.07 2.49 7.35
CA ARG A 63 13.71 1.60 8.35
C ARG A 63 15.20 1.92 8.52
N GLU A 64 15.89 2.24 7.43
CA GLU A 64 17.31 2.66 7.49
C GLU A 64 17.47 3.98 8.25
N ILE A 65 16.61 4.97 7.97
CA ILE A 65 16.58 6.25 8.69
C ILE A 65 16.24 6.04 10.17
N GLU A 66 15.28 5.15 10.47
CA GLU A 66 14.87 4.82 11.83
C GLU A 66 16.04 4.23 12.64
N SER A 67 16.88 3.40 12.02
CA SER A 67 18.11 2.88 12.65
C SER A 67 19.19 3.94 12.90
N ASN A 68 19.08 5.11 12.25
CA ASN A 68 20.03 6.21 12.32
C ASN A 68 19.42 7.51 12.91
N LEU A 69 18.31 7.44 13.65
CA LEU A 69 17.61 8.62 14.19
C LEU A 69 18.49 9.56 15.01
N PHE A 70 19.53 9.03 15.65
CA PHE A 70 20.49 9.81 16.43
C PHE A 70 21.30 10.82 15.61
N LYS A 71 21.38 10.65 14.28
CA LYS A 71 22.05 11.58 13.36
C LYS A 71 21.15 12.76 12.94
N LEU A 72 19.83 12.63 13.14
CA LEU A 72 18.85 13.64 12.74
C LEU A 72 18.69 14.70 13.83
N SER A 73 18.47 15.94 13.41
CA SER A 73 18.03 17.02 14.28
C SER A 73 16.58 16.81 14.77
N LEU A 74 16.19 17.49 15.86
CA LEU A 74 14.83 17.42 16.40
C LEU A 74 13.75 17.77 15.35
N ALA A 75 14.02 18.75 14.49
CA ALA A 75 13.09 19.15 13.44
C ALA A 75 12.93 18.05 12.37
N GLU A 76 14.03 17.38 12.00
CA GLU A 76 14.01 16.28 11.03
C GLU A 76 13.35 15.03 11.58
N GLN A 77 13.54 14.74 12.87
CA GLN A 77 12.83 13.65 13.54
C GLN A 77 11.31 13.91 13.55
N GLN A 78 10.87 15.12 13.85
CA GLN A 78 9.45 15.49 13.78
C GLN A 78 8.89 15.37 12.35
N LEU A 79 9.67 15.78 11.36
CA LEU A 79 9.27 15.68 9.96
C LEU A 79 9.22 14.21 9.49
N PHE A 80 10.18 13.38 9.90
CA PHE A 80 10.18 11.94 9.65
C PHE A 80 8.92 11.28 10.21
N THR A 81 8.57 11.54 11.47
CA THR A 81 7.36 10.97 12.09
C THR A 81 6.11 11.34 11.31
N LYS A 82 5.95 12.61 10.92
CA LYS A 82 4.81 13.06 10.10
C LYS A 82 4.75 12.36 8.73
N LEU A 83 5.90 12.18 8.08
CA LEU A 83 5.97 11.51 6.78
C LEU A 83 5.68 10.00 6.90
N LYS A 84 6.14 9.36 7.98
CA LYS A 84 5.86 7.96 8.31
C LYS A 84 4.38 7.74 8.57
N GLU A 85 3.76 8.59 9.39
CA GLU A 85 2.31 8.57 9.62
C GLU A 85 1.54 8.76 8.31
N LYS A 86 1.89 9.74 7.48
CA LYS A 86 1.20 9.96 6.20
C LYS A 86 1.32 8.79 5.22
N ILE A 87 2.42 8.05 5.22
CA ILE A 87 2.57 6.83 4.40
C ILE A 87 1.69 5.70 4.95
N ASN A 88 1.63 5.55 6.28
CA ASN A 88 0.89 4.49 6.97
C ASN A 88 -0.63 4.76 7.02
N ASP A 89 -1.07 6.00 7.10
CA ASP A 89 -2.48 6.40 7.12
C ASP A 89 -3.15 6.08 5.76
N ASN A 90 -2.40 6.26 4.67
CA ASN A 90 -2.80 5.74 3.35
C ASN A 90 -2.82 4.18 3.28
N GLN A 91 -2.48 3.45 4.34
CA GLN A 91 -2.68 2.00 4.45
C GLN A 91 -3.99 1.67 5.20
N GLN A 92 -4.35 2.44 6.22
CA GLN A 92 -5.56 2.19 7.02
C GLN A 92 -6.86 2.41 6.24
N THR A 93 -6.84 3.25 5.19
CA THR A 93 -8.00 3.40 4.33
C THR A 93 -8.22 2.21 3.37
N GLU A 94 -7.23 1.33 3.20
CA GLU A 94 -7.34 0.23 2.23
C GLU A 94 -7.29 -1.17 2.84
N ILE A 95 -6.54 -1.47 3.91
CA ILE A 95 -6.54 -2.83 4.50
C ILE A 95 -6.19 -2.78 6.00
N GLU A 96 -7.18 -2.58 6.89
CA GLU A 96 -7.14 -3.18 8.23
C GLU A 96 -7.49 -4.67 8.10
N SER A 97 -6.51 -5.46 7.64
CA SER A 97 -6.50 -6.91 7.82
C SER A 97 -5.44 -7.22 8.86
N ASP A 98 -5.70 -6.77 10.08
CA ASP A 98 -4.97 -7.25 11.24
C ASP A 98 -5.49 -8.66 11.52
N GLY A 99 -4.68 -9.65 11.17
CA GLY A 99 -4.32 -10.82 12.00
C GLY A 99 -5.39 -11.69 12.66
N GLU A 100 -6.69 -11.47 12.47
CA GLU A 100 -7.76 -12.26 13.07
C GLU A 100 -8.81 -12.59 12.01
N THR A 101 -9.04 -13.88 11.80
CA THR A 101 -9.99 -14.41 10.82
C THR A 101 -11.46 -14.00 11.10
N SER A 102 -11.73 -13.41 12.27
CA SER A 102 -13.00 -12.75 12.63
C SER A 102 -13.21 -11.43 11.88
N SER A 103 -12.17 -10.60 11.73
CA SER A 103 -12.30 -9.24 11.16
C SER A 103 -12.68 -9.24 9.68
N ALA A 104 -12.28 -10.27 8.92
CA ALA A 104 -12.65 -10.37 7.51
C ALA A 104 -14.17 -10.55 7.34
N LEU A 105 -14.80 -11.42 8.15
CA LEU A 105 -16.25 -11.63 8.10
C LEU A 105 -17.01 -10.41 8.61
N ASP A 106 -16.52 -9.77 9.67
CA ASP A 106 -17.14 -8.57 10.24
C ASP A 106 -17.05 -7.39 9.27
N TYR A 107 -15.94 -7.22 8.56
CA TYR A 107 -15.83 -6.24 7.48
C TYR A 107 -16.80 -6.57 6.33
N PHE A 108 -16.89 -7.85 5.92
CA PHE A 108 -17.86 -8.32 4.92
C PHE A 108 -19.33 -8.14 5.34
N LEU A 109 -19.64 -8.09 6.63
CA LEU A 109 -21.00 -7.88 7.16
C LEU A 109 -21.28 -6.42 7.55
N SER A 110 -20.25 -5.58 7.67
CA SER A 110 -20.40 -4.17 8.05
C SER A 110 -21.11 -3.34 6.97
N GLU A 111 -21.80 -2.26 7.35
CA GLU A 111 -22.56 -1.40 6.42
C GLU A 111 -21.69 -0.43 5.58
N HIS A 112 -20.36 -0.63 5.55
CA HIS A 112 -19.47 0.22 4.76
C HIS A 112 -19.66 0.00 3.26
N GLN A 113 -19.46 1.07 2.47
CA GLN A 113 -19.46 1.00 1.02
C GLN A 113 -18.27 0.16 0.55
N LYS A 114 -18.54 -1.05 0.05
CA LYS A 114 -17.53 -2.00 -0.39
C LYS A 114 -17.37 -1.94 -1.91
N HIS A 115 -16.22 -1.45 -2.35
CA HIS A 115 -15.82 -1.52 -3.74
C HIS A 115 -15.12 -2.86 -3.98
N LEU A 116 -15.55 -3.64 -4.97
CA LEU A 116 -14.82 -4.88 -5.35
C LEU A 116 -13.50 -4.54 -6.03
N TYR A 117 -13.48 -3.41 -6.72
CA TYR A 117 -12.31 -2.90 -7.38
C TYR A 117 -12.39 -1.38 -7.40
N SER A 118 -11.32 -0.72 -6.96
CA SER A 118 -11.15 0.73 -7.05
C SER A 118 -9.85 1.01 -7.81
N PHE A 119 -9.94 1.94 -8.75
CA PHE A 119 -8.79 2.50 -9.43
C PHE A 119 -8.99 4.01 -9.52
N SER A 120 -8.06 4.79 -8.99
CA SER A 120 -8.16 6.24 -8.92
C SER A 120 -6.89 6.87 -9.47
N ASP A 121 -7.03 7.68 -10.52
CA ASP A 121 -5.98 8.56 -11.03
C ASP A 121 -6.47 10.03 -11.01
N THR A 122 -5.56 10.97 -11.21
CA THR A 122 -5.81 12.42 -11.34
C THR A 122 -6.83 12.79 -12.40
N THR A 123 -7.02 11.96 -13.43
CA THR A 123 -7.92 12.26 -14.57
C THR A 123 -9.18 11.40 -14.58
N PHE A 124 -9.13 10.19 -14.01
CA PHE A 124 -10.26 9.26 -14.04
C PHE A 124 -10.27 8.35 -12.82
N SER A 125 -11.47 8.08 -12.32
CA SER A 125 -11.71 7.14 -11.24
C SER A 125 -12.68 6.07 -11.73
N PHE A 126 -12.28 4.82 -11.57
CA PHE A 126 -13.02 3.64 -11.96
C PHE A 126 -13.33 2.80 -10.72
N TYR A 127 -14.59 2.45 -10.54
CA TYR A 127 -15.04 1.61 -9.44
C TYR A 127 -15.91 0.49 -10.00
N ILE A 128 -15.67 -0.73 -9.53
CA ILE A 128 -16.58 -1.86 -9.74
C ILE A 128 -17.26 -2.11 -8.41
N ASP A 129 -18.55 -1.80 -8.38
CA ASP A 129 -19.43 -2.07 -7.25
C ASP A 129 -20.27 -3.30 -7.58
N PRO A 130 -20.01 -4.45 -6.94
CA PRO A 130 -20.90 -5.58 -7.06
C PRO A 130 -22.16 -5.23 -6.28
N ILE A 131 -23.29 -5.10 -6.97
CA ILE A 131 -24.59 -5.00 -6.31
C ILE A 131 -24.91 -6.39 -5.76
N LEU A 132 -24.40 -6.69 -4.56
CA LEU A 132 -24.76 -7.87 -3.78
C LEU A 132 -25.57 -7.38 -2.58
N GLU A 133 -26.87 -7.18 -2.80
CA GLU A 133 -27.83 -6.95 -1.71
C GLU A 133 -28.24 -8.31 -1.14
N SER A 134 -27.58 -8.77 -0.07
CA SER A 134 -28.06 -9.92 0.70
C SER A 134 -28.93 -9.42 1.85
N LYS A 135 -30.22 -9.21 1.56
CA LYS A 135 -31.23 -8.94 2.59
C LYS A 135 -31.56 -10.25 3.31
N PHE A 136 -30.87 -10.52 4.42
CA PHE A 136 -31.29 -11.57 5.35
C PHE A 136 -32.49 -11.03 6.15
N ILE A 137 -33.66 -11.63 5.94
CA ILE A 137 -34.86 -11.51 6.78
C ILE A 137 -34.74 -12.53 7.92
#